data_AF-R6WNE7-F1
#
_entry.id   AF-R6WNE7-F1
#
_cell.length_a   1.000
_cell.length_b   1.000
_cell.length_c   1.000
_cell.angle_alpha   90.00
_cell.angle_beta   90.00
_cell.angle_gamma   90.00
#
_symmetry.space_group_name_H-M   'P 1'
#
loop_
_entity.id
_entity.type
_entity.pdbx_description
1 polymer ?
#
loop_
_entity_poly.entity_id
_entity_poly.type
_entity_poly.pdbx_seq_one_letter_code
_entity_poly.pdbx_strand_id
1 'polypeptide(L)'
;MNIYVWRHNKTYHSHSMIDEPCVNSEFYLDAIAVVLAHDLEEALTKLAEENKGWRTEDLRQLPCSVYPADKAAVIFSELRGIIPHL
;
A
#
# COMPACT_ATOMS: atom_id res chain seq x y z
N MET A 1 -2.09 -18.41 5.25
CA MET A 1 -1.53 -17.25 4.53
C MET A 1 -2.61 -16.19 4.43
N ASN A 2 -2.21 -14.93 4.48
CA ASN A 2 -3.07 -13.77 4.33
C ASN A 2 -2.49 -12.84 3.26
N ILE A 3 -3.34 -12.00 2.71
CA ILE A 3 -2.96 -10.93 1.81
C ILE A 3 -2.96 -9.63 2.61
N TYR A 4 -1.80 -8.99 2.67
CA TYR A 4 -1.54 -7.72 3.33
C TYR A 4 -1.59 -6.61 2.29
N VAL A 5 -2.43 -5.60 2.52
CA VAL A 5 -2.62 -4.48 1.61
C VAL A 5 -2.34 -3.17 2.31
N TRP A 6 -1.42 -2.40 1.75
CA TRP A 6 -1.19 -1.00 2.07
C TRP A 6 -1.58 -0.14 0.87
N ARG A 7 -2.30 0.96 1.12
CA ARG A 7 -2.55 2.00 0.13
C ARG A 7 -2.33 3.36 0.76
N HIS A 8 -1.51 4.19 0.12
CA HIS A 8 -1.29 5.57 0.52
C HIS A 8 -1.40 6.48 -0.69
N ASN A 9 -2.45 7.30 -0.71
CA ASN A 9 -2.73 8.24 -1.80
C ASN A 9 -2.36 9.67 -1.37
N LYS A 10 -1.64 10.38 -2.24
CA LYS A 10 -1.18 11.76 -2.08
C LYS A 10 -1.80 12.76 -3.06
N THR A 11 -2.90 12.39 -3.74
CA THR A 11 -3.46 13.15 -4.86
C THR A 11 -4.14 14.45 -4.45
N TYR A 12 -4.63 14.56 -3.20
CA TYR A 12 -5.38 15.74 -2.70
C TYR A 12 -4.71 16.44 -1.51
N HIS A 13 -3.40 16.25 -1.34
CA HIS A 13 -2.70 16.71 -0.15
C HIS A 13 -2.41 18.21 -0.17
N SER A 14 -2.69 18.85 0.97
CA SER A 14 -2.54 20.29 1.19
C SER A 14 -1.09 20.64 1.57
N HIS A 15 -0.64 21.82 1.15
CA HIS A 15 0.74 22.35 1.18
C HIS A 15 1.58 22.23 2.47
N SER A 16 1.08 21.69 3.60
CA SER A 16 1.81 21.74 4.87
C SER A 16 2.84 20.62 5.10
N MET A 17 2.75 19.46 4.44
CA MET A 17 3.73 18.32 4.35
C MET A 17 4.58 17.90 5.58
N ILE A 18 4.41 18.51 6.76
CA ILE A 18 5.34 18.36 7.89
C ILE A 18 5.12 17.05 8.65
N ASP A 19 3.91 16.47 8.60
CA ASP A 19 3.56 15.23 9.33
C ASP A 19 2.90 14.16 8.44
N GLU A 20 3.04 14.24 7.11
CA GLU A 20 2.43 13.24 6.23
C GLU A 20 3.23 11.94 6.19
N PRO A 21 2.59 10.77 6.40
CA PRO A 21 3.28 9.50 6.33
C PRO A 21 3.88 9.28 4.95
N CYS A 22 5.15 8.86 4.89
CA CYS A 22 5.85 8.61 3.65
C CYS A 22 6.21 7.13 3.54
N VAL A 23 5.47 6.38 2.74
CA VAL A 23 5.66 4.91 2.63
C VAL A 23 6.72 4.45 1.64
N ASN A 24 7.32 5.36 0.88
CA ASN A 24 8.31 5.04 -0.14
C ASN A 24 9.36 6.15 -0.24
N SER A 25 10.59 5.80 -0.62
CA SER A 25 11.69 6.76 -0.84
C SER A 25 11.52 7.59 -2.12
N GLU A 26 10.77 7.08 -3.10
CA GLU A 26 10.46 7.78 -4.35
C GLU A 26 9.23 8.68 -4.21
N PHE A 27 9.06 9.64 -5.13
CA PHE A 27 7.85 10.44 -5.22
C PHE A 27 6.69 9.64 -5.81
N TYR A 28 5.51 9.69 -5.19
CA TYR A 28 4.31 8.99 -5.67
C TYR A 28 3.04 9.81 -5.38
N LEU A 29 2.04 9.61 -6.24
CA LEU A 29 0.67 10.11 -6.03
C LEU A 29 -0.26 9.04 -5.45
N ASP A 30 0.02 7.77 -5.71
CA ASP A 30 -0.69 6.62 -5.14
C ASP A 30 0.28 5.46 -5.03
N ALA A 31 0.54 4.99 -3.80
CA ALA A 31 1.38 3.85 -3.52
C ALA A 31 0.51 2.71 -3.01
N ILE A 32 0.56 1.56 -3.69
CA ILE A 32 -0.18 0.35 -3.33
C ILE A 32 0.80 -0.81 -3.22
N ALA A 33 0.80 -1.50 -2.09
CA ALA A 33 1.52 -2.74 -1.88
C ALA A 33 0.52 -3.84 -1.51
N VAL A 34 0.60 -4.98 -2.22
CA VAL A 34 -0.24 -6.17 -1.98
C VAL A 34 0.69 -7.36 -1.86
N VAL A 35 0.69 -8.03 -0.70
CA VAL A 35 1.66 -9.09 -0.39
C VAL A 35 0.94 -10.30 0.18
N LEU A 36 1.17 -11.48 -0.39
CA LEU A 36 0.74 -12.75 0.19
C LEU A 36 1.84 -13.26 1.14
N ALA A 37 1.52 -13.43 2.41
CA ALA A 37 2.47 -13.88 3.44
C ALA A 37 1.78 -14.66 4.57
N HIS A 38 2.53 -15.37 5.41
CA HIS A 38 2.02 -16.01 6.62
C HIS A 38 1.70 -14.99 7.71
N ASP A 39 2.57 -14.00 7.89
CA ASP A 39 2.46 -12.95 8.90
C ASP A 39 2.91 -11.57 8.35
N LEU A 40 2.77 -10.54 9.19
CA LEU A 40 3.13 -9.16 8.83
C LEU A 40 4.64 -8.99 8.59
N GLU A 41 5.49 -9.67 9.35
CA GLU A 41 6.94 -9.54 9.25
C GLU A 41 7.44 -10.13 7.93
N GLU A 42 6.92 -11.28 7.54
CA GLU A 42 7.21 -11.87 6.24
C GLU A 42 6.74 -10.96 5.09
N ALA A 43 5.56 -10.33 5.22
CA ALA A 43 5.08 -9.39 4.21
C ALA A 43 5.99 -8.17 4.04
N LEU A 44 6.43 -7.57 5.16
CA LEU A 44 7.36 -6.44 5.16
C LEU A 44 8.74 -6.85 4.63
N THR A 45 9.23 -8.03 5.00
CA THR A 45 10.50 -8.57 4.51
C THR A 45 10.47 -8.74 3.00
N LYS A 46 9.39 -9.30 2.45
CA LYS A 46 9.20 -9.43 1.00
C LYS A 46 9.17 -8.08 0.28
N LEU A 47 8.57 -7.05 0.87
CA LEU A 47 8.61 -5.70 0.30
C LEU A 47 10.00 -5.07 0.33
N ALA A 48 10.78 -5.32 1.37
CA ALA A 48 12.17 -4.86 1.45
C ALA A 48 13.05 -5.54 0.39
N GLU A 49 12.89 -6.86 0.20
CA GLU A 49 13.63 -7.66 -0.80
C GLU A 49 13.38 -7.17 -2.24
N GLU A 50 12.20 -6.63 -2.54
CA GLU A 50 11.87 -6.04 -3.85
C GLU A 50 12.71 -4.79 -4.18
N ASN A 51 13.38 -4.17 -3.20
CA ASN A 51 14.26 -3.01 -3.38
C ASN A 51 13.63 -1.83 -4.14
N LYS A 52 12.30 -1.66 -4.05
CA LYS A 52 11.53 -0.57 -4.67
C LYS A 52 11.37 0.66 -3.77
N GLY A 53 12.23 0.82 -2.76
CA GLY A 53 12.19 1.98 -1.87
C GLY A 53 11.08 1.96 -0.81
N TRP A 54 10.38 0.83 -0.60
CA TRP A 54 9.35 0.72 0.44
C TRP A 54 9.95 0.95 1.83
N ARG A 55 9.34 1.85 2.58
CA ARG A 55 9.74 2.16 3.96
C ARG A 55 8.96 1.27 4.91
N THR A 56 9.49 0.07 5.17
CA THR A 56 8.82 -0.97 5.96
C THR A 56 8.49 -0.51 7.39
N GLU A 57 9.33 0.32 8.00
CA GLU A 57 9.05 0.89 9.33
C GLU A 57 7.87 1.85 9.34
N ASP A 58 7.69 2.64 8.28
CA ASP A 58 6.53 3.52 8.11
C ASP A 58 5.27 2.68 7.80
N LEU A 59 5.40 1.65 6.96
CA LEU A 59 4.32 0.71 6.64
C LEU A 59 3.82 -0.07 7.88
N ARG A 60 4.71 -0.37 8.83
CA ARG A 60 4.40 -1.05 10.09
C ARG A 60 3.48 -0.20 10.98
N GLN A 61 3.60 1.13 10.90
CA GLN A 61 2.83 2.07 11.71
C GLN A 61 1.50 2.46 11.05
N LEU A 62 1.34 2.18 9.76
CA LEU A 62 0.12 2.48 9.01
C LEU A 62 -0.91 1.35 9.09
N PRO A 63 -2.21 1.68 8.94
CA PRO A 63 -3.25 0.68 8.82
C PRO A 63 -2.97 -0.28 7.65
N CYS A 64 -2.80 -1.56 7.95
CA CYS A 64 -2.68 -2.62 6.96
C CYS A 64 -3.99 -3.41 6.89
N SER A 65 -4.58 -3.54 5.71
CA SER A 65 -5.75 -4.40 5.51
C SER A 65 -5.29 -5.84 5.30
N VAL A 66 -5.80 -6.77 6.10
CA VAL A 66 -5.39 -8.18 6.08
C VAL A 66 -6.57 -9.05 5.66
N TYR A 67 -6.40 -9.82 4.59
CA TYR A 67 -7.43 -10.67 4.02
C TYR A 67 -7.01 -12.14 4.06
N PRO A 68 -7.85 -13.06 4.55
CA PRO A 68 -7.56 -14.49 4.49
C PRO A 68 -7.45 -14.96 3.03
N ALA A 69 -6.36 -15.66 2.70
CA ALA A 69 -6.13 -16.17 1.33
C ALA A 69 -6.90 -17.46 1.02
N ASP A 70 -7.66 -18.00 1.99
CA ASP A 70 -8.49 -19.20 1.86
C ASP A 70 -9.94 -18.90 1.42
N LYS A 71 -10.27 -17.61 1.26
CA LYS A 71 -11.61 -17.15 0.86
C LYS A 71 -11.53 -16.27 -0.37
N ALA A 72 -12.55 -16.37 -1.23
CA ALA A 72 -12.70 -15.44 -2.35
C ALA A 72 -12.99 -14.03 -1.84
N ALA A 73 -12.22 -13.04 -2.30
CA ALA A 73 -12.38 -11.64 -1.96
C ALA A 73 -11.82 -10.75 -3.08
N VAL A 74 -12.41 -9.56 -3.24
CA VAL A 74 -11.79 -8.49 -4.03
C VAL A 74 -10.79 -7.77 -3.14
N ILE A 75 -9.50 -7.96 -3.40
CA ILE A 75 -8.41 -7.38 -2.61
C ILE A 75 -8.02 -5.99 -3.09
N PHE A 76 -8.02 -5.81 -4.41
CA PHE A 76 -7.73 -4.55 -5.05
C PHE A 76 -8.46 -4.48 -6.39
N SER A 77 -9.11 -3.36 -6.65
CA SER A 77 -9.71 -3.03 -7.94
C SER A 77 -9.64 -1.53 -8.11
N GLU A 78 -9.17 -1.08 -9.26
CA GLU A 78 -9.03 0.34 -9.56
C GLU A 78 -9.42 0.61 -11.01
N LEU A 79 -10.19 1.66 -11.21
CA LEU A 79 -10.50 2.23 -12.52
C LEU A 79 -9.87 3.62 -12.56
N ARG A 80 -8.86 3.80 -13.42
CA ARG A 80 -8.12 5.08 -13.58
C ARG A 80 -8.59 5.84 -14.81
N GLY A 81 -8.61 7.17 -14.71
CA GLY A 81 -8.89 8.05 -15.85
C GLY A 81 -10.34 7.99 -16.36
N ILE A 82 -11.29 7.61 -15.51
CA ILE A 82 -12.71 7.59 -15.91
C ILE A 82 -13.19 9.01 -16.15
N ILE A 83 -13.75 9.25 -17.33
CA ILE A 83 -14.52 10.45 -17.63
C ILE A 83 -15.98 10.03 -17.49
N PRO A 84 -16.68 10.39 -16.39
CA PRO A 84 -18.00 9.85 -16.08
C PRO A 84 -19.12 10.23 -17.09
N HIS A 85 -18.81 10.95 -18.18
CA HIS A 85 -19.79 11.57 -19.08
C HIS A 85 -19.39 11.56 -20.58
N LEU A 86 -18.53 10.64 -21.03
CA LEU A 86 -18.30 10.38 -22.46
C LEU A 86 -18.85 9.01 -22.85
#